data_AF-V6TRW5-F1
#
_entry.id   AF-V6TRW5-F1
#
_cell.length_a   1.000
_cell.length_b   1.000
_cell.length_c   1.000
_cell.angle_alpha   90.00
_cell.angle_beta   90.00
_cell.angle_gamma   90.00
#
_symmetry.space_group_name_H-M   'P 1'
#
loop_
_entity.id
_entity.type
_entity.pdbx_description
1 polymer ?
#
loop_
_entity_poly.entity_id
_entity_poly.type
_entity_poly.pdbx_seq_one_letter_code
_entity_poly.pdbx_strand_id
1 'polypeptide(L)'
;MNVNINMRRSGKTHDDILGTAHLEVEPGVLPLSHLYRLLAECFDIIERRHIDAPDLYRAAGNKEELDTLYRYYWNYRRLDASSNLDFMSLASLAKSAVRRFTEQKEDGLFSDALLDDLQKLFRECGSEFTAAEKNKVHVLLEKHTSRQQLSLIVTIIVHLSLLVKRAPDCTCRSLEICWNPTLLGPYRFLKYNGIIGSLISAFM
;
A
#
# COMPACT_ATOMS: atom_id res chain seq x y z
N MET A 1 -49.65 34.06 35.79
CA MET A 1 -48.97 32.73 35.79
C MET A 1 -49.01 32.17 34.37
N ASN A 2 -47.94 31.46 34.00
CA ASN A 2 -47.62 30.78 32.74
C ASN A 2 -47.05 31.59 31.58
N VAL A 3 -45.71 31.52 31.54
CA VAL A 3 -44.84 31.57 30.37
C VAL A 3 -45.19 30.42 29.43
N ASN A 4 -45.26 30.67 28.11
CA ASN A 4 -44.63 29.74 27.18
C ASN A 4 -44.05 30.48 25.97
N ILE A 5 -42.73 30.55 25.99
CA ILE A 5 -41.85 30.89 24.89
C ILE A 5 -41.88 29.69 23.94
N ASN A 6 -42.08 29.89 22.63
CA ASN A 6 -41.42 29.01 21.69
C ASN A 6 -40.79 29.78 20.56
N MET A 7 -39.48 29.55 20.48
CA MET A 7 -38.50 30.26 19.71
C MET A 7 -38.54 29.86 18.24
N ARG A 8 -38.06 30.82 17.45
CA ARG A 8 -37.68 30.79 16.05
C ARG A 8 -36.90 29.55 15.59
N ARG A 9 -37.21 29.19 14.33
CA ARG A 9 -36.30 28.88 13.20
C ARG A 9 -35.22 27.80 13.38
N SER A 10 -35.33 26.76 12.57
CA SER A 10 -34.21 26.24 11.76
C SER A 10 -34.85 25.60 10.52
N GLY A 11 -34.66 26.11 9.31
CA GLY A 11 -33.38 26.06 8.61
C GLY A 11 -33.24 24.66 7.99
N LYS A 12 -34.05 24.33 6.98
CA LYS A 12 -33.83 23.12 6.17
C LYS A 12 -32.53 23.32 5.39
N THR A 13 -31.42 22.86 5.96
CA THR A 13 -30.16 22.72 5.25
C THR A 13 -30.28 21.56 4.27
N HIS A 14 -29.70 21.73 3.10
CA HIS A 14 -29.72 20.83 1.95
C HIS A 14 -28.97 19.50 2.17
N ASP A 15 -28.69 19.12 3.42
CA ASP A 15 -27.81 18.02 3.81
C ASP A 15 -28.54 16.76 4.29
N ASP A 16 -29.87 16.79 4.42
CA ASP A 16 -30.66 15.63 4.91
C ASP A 16 -31.21 14.72 3.80
N ILE A 17 -30.74 14.88 2.55
CA ILE A 17 -31.17 14.05 1.40
C ILE A 17 -29.96 13.48 0.65
N LEU A 18 -29.10 12.79 1.37
CA LEU A 18 -28.36 11.68 0.80
C LEU A 18 -28.80 10.44 1.56
N GLY A 19 -29.93 9.89 1.11
CA GLY A 19 -30.29 8.53 1.42
C GLY A 19 -29.09 7.64 1.15
N THR A 20 -28.53 7.11 2.23
CA THR A 20 -27.53 6.06 2.23
C THR A 20 -28.14 4.80 1.64
N ALA A 21 -28.33 4.80 0.32
CA ALA A 21 -28.34 3.59 -0.46
C ALA A 21 -26.91 3.06 -0.42
N HIS A 22 -26.53 2.48 0.72
CA HIS A 22 -25.39 1.58 0.80
C HIS A 22 -25.75 0.39 -0.08
N LEU A 23 -25.47 0.50 -1.38
CA LEU A 23 -25.32 -0.70 -2.19
C LEU A 23 -24.21 -1.49 -1.49
N GLU A 24 -24.59 -2.63 -0.90
CA GLU A 24 -23.70 -3.66 -0.36
C GLU A 24 -22.90 -4.30 -1.50
N VAL A 25 -22.20 -3.49 -2.30
CA VAL A 25 -21.26 -4.01 -3.28
C VAL A 25 -20.02 -4.39 -2.50
N GLU A 26 -19.67 -5.68 -2.53
CA GLU A 26 -18.37 -6.11 -2.05
C GLU A 26 -17.28 -5.26 -2.72
N PRO A 27 -16.38 -4.64 -1.94
CA PRO A 27 -15.34 -3.80 -2.51
C PRO A 27 -14.48 -4.58 -3.51
N GLY A 28 -14.50 -4.14 -4.76
CA GLY A 28 -13.62 -4.67 -5.80
C GLY A 28 -12.18 -4.17 -5.66
N VAL A 29 -11.44 -4.24 -6.77
CA VAL A 29 -10.09 -3.68 -6.85
C VAL A 29 -10.16 -2.17 -7.05
N LEU A 30 -9.39 -1.44 -6.24
CA LEU A 30 -9.29 0.01 -6.38
C LEU A 30 -8.64 0.37 -7.73
N PRO A 31 -9.16 1.38 -8.45
CA PRO A 31 -8.43 1.98 -9.56
C PRO A 31 -7.03 2.42 -9.11
N LEU A 32 -6.03 2.32 -10.00
CA LEU A 32 -4.62 2.59 -9.67
C LEU A 32 -4.38 3.94 -8.97
N SER A 33 -5.09 4.99 -9.39
CA SER A 33 -5.00 6.32 -8.78
C SER A 33 -5.47 6.35 -7.32
N HIS A 34 -6.53 5.59 -7.00
CA HIS A 34 -7.06 5.49 -5.64
C HIS A 34 -6.24 4.54 -4.77
N LEU A 35 -5.68 3.47 -5.35
CA LEU A 35 -4.72 2.60 -4.68
C LEU A 35 -3.45 3.37 -4.31
N TYR A 36 -2.89 4.13 -5.26
CA TYR A 36 -1.73 5.00 -5.00
C TYR A 36 -1.99 5.95 -3.83
N ARG A 37 -3.15 6.62 -3.83
CA ARG A 37 -3.54 7.53 -2.74
C ARG A 37 -3.67 6.81 -1.40
N LEU A 38 -4.29 5.63 -1.38
CA LEU A 38 -4.44 4.83 -0.17
C LEU A 38 -3.07 4.48 0.42
N LEU A 39 -2.15 4.02 -0.41
CA LEU A 39 -0.80 3.67 0.02
C LEU A 39 -0.05 4.89 0.53
N ALA A 40 -0.13 6.03 -0.16
CA ALA A 40 0.49 7.26 0.31
C ALA A 40 -0.03 7.68 1.70
N GLU A 41 -1.34 7.60 1.94
CA GLU A 41 -1.93 7.89 3.25
C GLU A 41 -1.48 6.88 4.33
N CYS A 42 -1.54 5.57 4.05
CA CYS A 42 -1.08 4.54 4.98
C CYS A 42 0.41 4.71 5.33
N PHE A 43 1.26 4.88 4.32
CA PHE A 43 2.70 5.00 4.50
C PHE A 43 3.07 6.29 5.25
N ASP A 44 2.45 7.43 4.94
CA ASP A 44 2.69 8.68 5.67
C ASP A 44 2.35 8.55 7.17
N ILE A 45 1.23 7.90 7.50
CA ILE A 45 0.85 7.68 8.90
C ILE A 45 1.83 6.72 9.59
N ILE A 46 2.20 5.60 8.94
CA ILE A 46 3.15 4.63 9.48
C ILE A 46 4.50 5.30 9.73
N GLU A 47 5.04 6.02 8.75
CA GLU A 47 6.36 6.65 8.82
C GLU A 47 6.44 7.75 9.88
N ARG A 48 5.35 8.48 10.12
CA ARG A 48 5.32 9.59 11.10
C ARG A 48 5.01 9.14 12.52
N ARG A 49 4.18 8.11 12.70
CA ARG A 49 3.60 7.75 14.01
C ARG A 49 3.98 6.37 14.52
N HIS A 50 4.38 5.46 13.63
CA HIS A 50 4.52 4.03 13.94
C HIS A 50 5.81 3.42 13.38
N ILE A 51 6.80 4.23 13.02
CA ILE A 51 8.04 3.76 12.40
C ILE A 51 8.84 2.84 13.33
N ASP A 52 8.74 3.05 14.63
CA ASP A 52 9.39 2.26 15.66
C ASP A 52 8.52 1.11 16.19
N ALA A 53 7.37 0.83 15.55
CA ALA A 53 6.49 -0.24 15.99
C ALA A 53 7.17 -1.61 15.79
N PRO A 54 7.24 -2.45 16.83
CA PRO A 54 7.77 -3.80 16.69
C PRO A 54 6.87 -4.60 15.74
N ASP A 55 7.49 -5.51 14.98
CA ASP A 55 6.78 -6.40 14.05
C ASP A 55 5.95 -5.69 12.96
N LEU A 56 6.31 -4.45 12.60
CA LEU A 56 5.71 -3.75 11.46
C LEU A 56 5.72 -4.63 10.20
N TYR A 57 4.55 -4.78 9.56
CA TYR A 57 4.24 -5.71 8.46
C TYR A 57 4.30 -7.21 8.76
N ARG A 58 4.85 -7.66 9.90
CA ARG A 58 4.83 -9.06 10.34
C ARG A 58 3.54 -9.40 11.09
N ALA A 59 3.09 -8.51 11.96
CA ALA A 59 1.85 -8.68 12.69
C ALA A 59 0.64 -8.69 11.75
N ALA A 60 -0.31 -9.59 12.00
CA ALA A 60 -1.57 -9.64 11.29
C ALA A 60 -2.60 -8.80 12.06
N GLY A 61 -3.26 -7.86 11.38
CA GLY A 61 -4.39 -7.13 11.94
C GLY A 61 -5.65 -7.99 12.05
N ASN A 62 -6.66 -7.47 12.73
CA ASN A 62 -7.99 -8.08 12.78
C ASN A 62 -8.64 -8.03 11.37
N LYS A 63 -9.08 -9.19 10.87
CA LYS A 63 -9.68 -9.31 9.53
C LYS A 63 -10.97 -8.48 9.40
N GLU A 64 -11.82 -8.47 10.41
CA GLU A 64 -13.10 -7.74 10.38
C GLU A 64 -12.88 -6.22 10.34
N GLU A 65 -11.91 -5.74 11.12
CA GLU A 65 -11.50 -4.33 11.11
C GLU A 65 -10.90 -3.95 9.75
N LEU A 66 -10.04 -4.80 9.18
CA LEU A 66 -9.46 -4.61 7.86
C LEU A 66 -10.54 -4.51 6.76
N ASP A 67 -11.51 -5.42 6.76
CA ASP A 67 -12.60 -5.42 5.77
C ASP A 67 -13.53 -4.21 5.95
N THR A 68 -13.68 -3.72 7.19
CA THR A 68 -14.41 -2.48 7.50
C THR A 68 -13.66 -1.25 7.00
N LEU A 69 -12.34 -1.18 7.25
CA LEU A 69 -11.48 -0.08 6.78
C LEU A 69 -11.41 -0.02 5.26
N TYR A 70 -11.28 -1.17 4.59
CA TYR A 70 -11.26 -1.21 3.13
C TYR A 70 -12.61 -0.78 2.55
N ARG A 71 -13.74 -1.21 3.12
CA ARG A 71 -15.09 -0.73 2.75
C ARG A 71 -15.26 0.78 2.97
N TYR A 72 -14.78 1.29 4.11
CA TYR A 72 -14.82 2.71 4.40
C TYR A 72 -14.04 3.51 3.36
N TYR A 73 -12.78 3.15 3.11
CA TYR A 73 -11.98 3.82 2.09
C TYR A 73 -12.59 3.65 0.68
N TRP A 74 -13.22 2.50 0.41
CA TRP A 74 -13.93 2.27 -0.84
C TRP A 74 -15.05 3.28 -1.07
N ASN A 75 -15.82 3.60 -0.03
CA ASN A 75 -16.95 4.52 -0.16
C ASN A 75 -16.53 5.99 -0.10
N TYR A 76 -15.54 6.33 0.74
CA TYR A 76 -15.21 7.73 1.06
C TYR A 76 -13.89 8.22 0.46
N ARG A 77 -13.05 7.33 -0.08
CA ARG A 77 -11.75 7.64 -0.74
C ARG A 77 -10.78 8.44 0.15
N ARG A 78 -10.89 8.27 1.46
CA ARG A 78 -10.04 8.88 2.48
C ARG A 78 -9.96 7.95 3.68
N LEU A 79 -8.80 7.89 4.34
CA LEU A 79 -8.72 7.36 5.69
C LEU A 79 -9.29 8.38 6.68
N ASP A 80 -9.94 7.92 7.73
CA ASP A 80 -10.42 8.81 8.77
C ASP A 80 -9.24 9.31 9.60
N ALA A 81 -8.80 10.55 9.33
CA ALA A 81 -7.68 11.18 10.01
C ALA A 81 -7.92 11.39 11.53
N SER A 82 -9.17 11.33 11.99
CA SER A 82 -9.52 11.43 13.42
C SER A 82 -9.43 10.09 14.15
N SER A 83 -9.42 8.98 13.41
CA SER A 83 -9.30 7.65 13.99
C SER A 83 -7.86 7.36 14.38
N ASN A 84 -7.65 6.90 15.61
CA ASN A 84 -6.36 6.35 16.05
C ASN A 84 -6.20 4.94 15.47
N LEU A 85 -6.04 4.86 14.15
CA LEU A 85 -5.74 3.60 13.47
C LEU A 85 -4.40 3.08 13.96
N ASP A 86 -4.40 1.83 14.42
CA ASP A 86 -3.15 1.16 14.79
C ASP A 86 -2.34 0.80 13.53
N PHE A 87 -1.05 0.55 13.75
CA PHE A 87 -0.11 0.24 12.68
C PHE A 87 -0.40 -1.11 11.99
N MET A 88 -0.96 -2.10 12.70
CA MET A 88 -1.26 -3.42 12.14
C MET A 88 -2.39 -3.33 11.13
N SER A 89 -3.41 -2.53 11.45
CA SER A 89 -4.55 -2.21 10.59
C SER A 89 -4.10 -1.46 9.33
N LEU A 90 -3.26 -0.42 9.47
CA LEU A 90 -2.71 0.34 8.33
C LEU A 90 -1.82 -0.54 7.43
N ALA A 91 -0.91 -1.30 8.03
CA ALA A 91 -0.01 -2.21 7.31
C ALA A 91 -0.78 -3.32 6.58
N SER A 92 -1.80 -3.88 7.23
CA SER A 92 -2.69 -4.89 6.65
C SER A 92 -3.53 -4.30 5.52
N LEU A 93 -4.06 -3.08 5.67
CA LEU A 93 -4.83 -2.37 4.65
C LEU A 93 -4.00 -2.12 3.39
N ALA A 94 -2.78 -1.60 3.55
CA ALA A 94 -1.85 -1.37 2.44
C ALA A 94 -1.55 -2.68 1.68
N LYS A 95 -1.13 -3.74 2.39
CA LYS A 95 -0.84 -5.04 1.76
C LYS A 95 -2.08 -5.64 1.08
N SER A 96 -3.23 -5.59 1.75
CA SER A 96 -4.48 -6.19 1.27
C SER A 96 -5.01 -5.48 0.02
N ALA A 97 -4.86 -4.16 -0.06
CA ALA A 97 -5.22 -3.39 -1.26
C ALA A 97 -4.31 -3.70 -2.45
N VAL A 98 -2.99 -3.81 -2.22
CA VAL A 98 -2.03 -4.20 -3.26
C VAL A 98 -2.26 -5.63 -3.71
N ARG A 99 -2.49 -6.56 -2.78
CA ARG A 99 -2.73 -7.98 -3.08
C ARG A 99 -3.93 -8.16 -4.00
N ARG A 100 -5.05 -7.48 -3.70
CA ARG A 100 -6.25 -7.49 -4.57
C ARG A 100 -5.94 -7.03 -5.98
N PHE A 101 -5.11 -5.99 -6.14
CA PHE A 101 -4.66 -5.52 -7.44
C PHE A 101 -3.76 -6.53 -8.16
N THR A 102 -2.80 -7.11 -7.45
CA THR A 102 -1.88 -8.12 -7.99
C THR A 102 -2.62 -9.37 -8.44
N GLU A 103 -3.60 -9.86 -7.68
CA GLU A 103 -4.34 -11.10 -8.00
C GLU A 103 -5.37 -10.93 -9.12
N GLN A 104 -5.82 -9.70 -9.41
CA GLN A 104 -6.77 -9.45 -10.50
C GLN A 104 -6.09 -9.38 -11.89
N LYS A 105 -4.80 -9.04 -11.92
CA LYS A 105 -4.06 -8.91 -13.18
C LYS A 105 -3.32 -10.20 -13.52
N GLU A 106 -3.40 -10.62 -14.77
CA GLU A 106 -2.65 -11.79 -15.29
C GLU A 106 -1.15 -11.67 -15.01
N ASP A 107 -0.55 -10.51 -15.31
CA ASP A 107 0.85 -10.22 -15.02
C ASP A 107 1.11 -9.72 -13.58
N GLY A 108 0.05 -9.51 -12.78
CA GLY A 108 0.16 -8.86 -11.48
C GLY A 108 0.79 -7.46 -11.51
N LEU A 109 1.60 -7.15 -10.50
CA LEU A 109 2.33 -5.88 -10.40
C LEU A 109 3.62 -5.86 -11.23
N PHE A 110 4.20 -7.02 -11.53
CA PHE A 110 5.43 -7.16 -12.31
C PHE A 110 5.24 -8.24 -13.37
N SER A 111 5.42 -7.95 -14.64
CA SER A 111 5.38 -9.00 -15.68
C SER A 111 6.55 -9.98 -15.52
N ASP A 112 6.40 -11.21 -16.00
CA ASP A 112 7.47 -12.22 -15.90
C ASP A 112 8.74 -11.78 -16.64
N ALA A 113 8.59 -11.13 -17.80
CA ALA A 113 9.72 -10.57 -18.54
C ALA A 113 10.50 -9.54 -17.71
N LEU A 114 9.82 -8.66 -16.97
CA LEU A 114 10.48 -7.71 -16.07
C LEU A 114 11.20 -8.42 -14.93
N LEU A 115 10.56 -9.43 -14.32
CA LEU A 115 11.16 -10.17 -13.22
C LEU A 115 12.39 -10.96 -13.68
N ASP A 116 12.36 -11.60 -14.85
CA ASP A 116 13.52 -12.30 -15.42
C ASP A 116 14.68 -11.31 -15.71
N ASP A 117 14.40 -10.15 -16.30
CA ASP A 117 15.40 -9.10 -16.58
C ASP A 117 16.00 -8.53 -15.29
N LEU A 118 15.17 -8.24 -14.27
CA LEU A 118 15.64 -7.80 -12.95
C LEU A 118 16.48 -8.88 -12.27
N GLN A 119 16.05 -10.15 -12.33
CA GLN A 119 16.79 -11.25 -11.73
C GLN A 119 18.17 -11.41 -12.36
N LYS A 120 18.26 -11.27 -13.69
CA LYS A 120 19.54 -11.29 -14.40
C LYS A 120 20.44 -10.14 -13.97
N LEU A 121 19.91 -8.91 -13.95
CA LEU A 121 20.66 -7.73 -13.53
C LEU A 121 21.20 -7.91 -12.10
N PHE A 122 20.36 -8.33 -11.16
CA PHE A 122 20.75 -8.46 -9.75
C PHE A 122 21.77 -9.58 -9.49
N ARG A 123 21.84 -10.60 -10.34
CA ARG A 123 22.90 -11.63 -10.25
C ARG A 123 24.27 -11.12 -10.66
N GLU A 124 24.31 -10.09 -11.51
CA GLU A 124 25.55 -9.47 -12.00
C GLU A 124 26.05 -8.36 -11.06
N CYS A 125 25.17 -7.83 -10.20
CA CYS A 125 25.49 -6.79 -9.22
C CYS A 125 26.20 -7.36 -7.99
N GLY A 126 27.06 -6.53 -7.37
CA GLY A 126 27.65 -6.82 -6.07
C GLY A 126 26.68 -6.62 -4.90
N SER A 127 27.20 -6.70 -3.67
CA SER A 127 26.41 -6.44 -2.45
C SER A 127 25.91 -4.99 -2.33
N GLU A 128 26.56 -4.06 -3.04
CA GLU A 128 26.20 -2.64 -3.06
C GLU A 128 25.96 -2.20 -4.51
N PHE A 129 24.88 -1.44 -4.73
CA PHE A 129 24.53 -0.92 -6.05
C PHE A 129 25.24 0.40 -6.33
N THR A 130 26.01 0.43 -7.41
CA THR A 130 26.55 1.67 -7.98
C THR A 130 25.42 2.54 -8.57
N ALA A 131 25.69 3.83 -8.75
CA ALA A 131 24.72 4.75 -9.38
C ALA A 131 24.30 4.30 -10.79
N ALA A 132 25.23 3.70 -11.56
CA ALA A 132 24.95 3.17 -12.89
C ALA A 132 24.00 1.96 -12.84
N GLU A 133 24.16 1.06 -11.87
CA GLU A 133 23.28 -0.09 -11.69
C GLU A 133 21.90 0.35 -11.20
N LYS A 134 21.81 1.31 -10.27
CA LYS A 134 20.54 1.91 -9.86
C LYS A 134 19.79 2.50 -11.07
N ASN A 135 20.50 3.23 -11.94
CA ASN A 135 19.91 3.76 -13.16
C ASN A 135 19.39 2.66 -14.10
N LYS A 136 20.11 1.53 -14.24
CA LYS A 136 19.64 0.38 -15.02
C LYS A 136 18.34 -0.22 -14.46
N VAL A 137 18.22 -0.32 -13.13
CA VAL A 137 16.97 -0.77 -12.48
C VAL A 137 15.81 0.16 -12.86
N HIS A 138 16.00 1.47 -12.74
CA HIS A 138 14.97 2.44 -13.14
C HIS A 138 14.56 2.32 -14.61
N VAL A 139 15.53 2.21 -15.52
CA VAL A 139 15.27 2.05 -16.97
C VAL A 139 14.49 0.76 -17.26
N LEU A 140 14.82 -0.35 -16.58
CA LEU A 140 14.05 -1.60 -16.73
C LEU A 140 12.61 -1.44 -16.25
N LEU A 141 12.40 -0.80 -15.11
CA LEU A 141 11.05 -0.55 -14.60
C LEU A 141 10.24 0.33 -15.57
N GLU A 142 10.83 1.43 -16.07
CA GLU A 142 10.18 2.32 -17.04
C GLU A 142 9.82 1.63 -18.35
N LYS A 143 10.72 0.77 -18.85
CA LYS A 143 10.51 0.04 -20.11
C LYS A 143 9.37 -0.97 -20.02
N HIS A 144 9.19 -1.61 -18.86
CA HIS A 144 8.26 -2.73 -18.71
C HIS A 144 6.93 -2.36 -18.02
N THR A 145 6.78 -1.13 -17.53
CA THR A 145 5.59 -0.74 -16.77
C THR A 145 4.95 0.53 -17.31
N SER A 146 3.63 0.63 -17.16
CA SER A 146 2.95 1.91 -17.39
C SER A 146 3.37 2.92 -16.32
N ARG A 147 3.28 4.22 -16.61
CA ARG A 147 3.62 5.29 -15.64
C ARG A 147 2.90 5.14 -14.29
N GLN A 148 1.63 4.72 -14.31
CA GLN A 148 0.85 4.54 -13.08
C GLN A 148 1.33 3.33 -12.27
N GLN A 149 1.65 2.22 -12.94
CA GLN A 149 2.20 1.03 -12.32
C GLN A 149 3.61 1.27 -11.77
N LEU A 150 4.45 1.99 -12.52
CA LEU A 150 5.76 2.45 -12.07
C LEU A 150 5.64 3.27 -10.78
N SER A 151 4.73 4.25 -10.78
CA SER A 151 4.50 5.12 -9.61
C SER A 151 4.08 4.30 -8.39
N LEU A 152 3.25 3.28 -8.59
CA LEU A 152 2.82 2.36 -7.52
C LEU A 152 4.00 1.54 -6.98
N ILE A 153 4.78 0.91 -7.86
CA ILE A 153 5.98 0.14 -7.50
C ILE A 153 6.95 1.01 -6.73
N VAL A 154 7.31 2.17 -7.27
CA VAL A 154 8.26 3.10 -6.65
C VAL A 154 7.78 3.55 -5.28
N THR A 155 6.49 3.87 -5.13
CA THR A 155 5.92 4.28 -3.82
C THR A 155 6.08 3.19 -2.76
N ILE A 156 5.80 1.93 -3.14
CA ILE A 156 5.99 0.79 -2.23
C ILE A 156 7.46 0.60 -1.92
N ILE A 157 8.33 0.53 -2.92
CA ILE A 157 9.76 0.24 -2.72
C ILE A 157 10.44 1.34 -1.90
N VAL A 158 10.16 2.63 -2.17
CA VAL A 158 10.72 3.75 -1.40
C VAL A 158 10.28 3.70 0.07
N HIS A 159 9.01 3.40 0.34
CA HIS A 159 8.53 3.21 1.70
C HIS A 159 9.30 2.09 2.41
N LEU A 160 9.47 0.94 1.77
CA LEU A 160 10.22 -0.18 2.34
C LEU A 160 11.71 0.16 2.56
N SER A 161 12.35 0.86 1.62
CA SER A 161 13.73 1.35 1.77
C SER A 161 13.88 2.33 2.94
N LEU A 162 12.88 3.18 3.17
CA LEU A 162 12.87 4.08 4.32
C LEU A 162 12.80 3.30 5.64
N LEU A 163 11.96 2.26 5.70
CA LEU A 163 11.85 1.41 6.89
C LEU A 163 13.15 0.68 7.19
N VAL A 164 13.87 0.17 6.19
CA VAL A 164 15.20 -0.43 6.44
C VAL A 164 16.19 0.60 7.02
N LYS A 165 16.07 1.86 6.64
CA LYS A 165 16.96 2.93 7.15
C LYS A 165 16.61 3.41 8.55
N ARG A 166 15.34 3.34 8.96
CA ARG A 166 14.83 4.07 10.14
C ARG A 166 14.13 3.20 11.17
N ALA A 167 13.53 2.08 10.78
CA ALA A 167 12.82 1.20 11.69
C ALA A 167 13.77 0.11 12.22
N PRO A 168 13.95 -0.03 13.54
CA PRO A 168 15.00 -0.88 14.12
C PRO A 168 14.87 -2.37 13.79
N ASP A 169 13.65 -2.87 13.60
CA ASP A 169 13.37 -4.30 13.36
C ASP A 169 13.16 -4.67 11.89
N CYS A 170 13.32 -3.71 10.98
CA CYS A 170 13.10 -3.90 9.55
C CYS A 170 14.42 -4.09 8.79
N THR A 171 14.59 -5.24 8.17
CA THR A 171 15.67 -5.53 7.22
C THR A 171 15.10 -5.74 5.82
N CYS A 172 15.93 -5.60 4.77
CA CYS A 172 15.51 -5.95 3.41
C CYS A 172 14.91 -7.36 3.35
N ARG A 173 15.54 -8.32 4.06
CA ARG A 173 15.07 -9.71 4.08
C ARG A 173 13.73 -9.87 4.80
N SER A 174 13.55 -9.22 5.96
CA SER A 174 12.27 -9.35 6.68
C SER A 174 11.13 -8.69 5.93
N LEU A 175 11.35 -7.53 5.32
CA LEU A 175 10.33 -6.85 4.52
C LEU A 175 10.02 -7.63 3.24
N GLU A 176 11.03 -8.21 2.58
CA GLU A 176 10.84 -9.10 1.45
C GLU A 176 9.92 -10.27 1.81
N ILE A 177 10.16 -10.96 2.93
CA ILE A 177 9.32 -12.08 3.37
C ILE A 177 7.86 -11.61 3.55
N CYS A 178 7.65 -10.45 4.17
CA CYS A 178 6.31 -9.90 4.40
C CYS A 178 5.58 -9.49 3.11
N TRP A 179 6.30 -9.00 2.11
CA TRP A 179 5.73 -8.39 0.91
C TRP A 179 5.75 -9.27 -0.34
N ASN A 180 6.61 -10.28 -0.42
CA ASN A 180 6.73 -11.17 -1.57
C ASN A 180 5.38 -11.78 -2.03
N PRO A 181 4.56 -12.38 -1.14
CA PRO A 181 3.26 -12.93 -1.55
C PRO A 181 2.30 -11.87 -2.08
N THR A 182 2.45 -10.61 -1.63
CA THR A 182 1.58 -9.48 -2.00
C THR A 182 1.99 -8.87 -3.35
N LEU A 183 3.30 -8.72 -3.57
CA LEU A 183 3.84 -8.01 -4.75
C LEU A 183 4.01 -8.93 -5.96
N LEU A 184 4.42 -10.17 -5.74
CA LEU A 184 4.65 -11.14 -6.82
C LEU A 184 3.45 -12.04 -7.05
N GLY A 185 2.52 -12.11 -6.10
CA GLY A 185 1.37 -13.00 -6.14
C GLY A 185 1.73 -14.44 -5.75
N PRO A 186 0.74 -15.35 -5.80
CA PRO A 186 0.93 -16.74 -5.38
C PRO A 186 1.96 -17.44 -6.27
N TYR A 187 2.84 -18.24 -5.66
CA TYR A 187 3.87 -19.09 -6.29
C TYR A 187 5.02 -18.39 -7.03
N ARG A 188 4.83 -17.20 -7.62
CA ARG A 188 5.91 -16.47 -8.33
C ARG A 188 7.07 -16.09 -7.40
N PHE A 189 6.78 -15.82 -6.13
CA PHE A 189 7.83 -15.53 -5.15
C PHE A 189 8.80 -16.71 -4.91
N LEU A 190 8.43 -17.95 -5.24
CA LEU A 190 9.33 -19.11 -5.16
C LEU A 190 10.43 -19.04 -6.23
N LYS A 191 10.09 -18.57 -7.43
CA LYS A 191 11.04 -18.40 -8.55
C LYS A 191 11.88 -17.13 -8.40
N TYR A 192 11.26 -16.04 -7.96
CA TYR A 192 11.83 -14.70 -7.97
C TYR A 192 12.25 -14.19 -6.58
N ASN A 193 12.49 -15.11 -5.64
CA ASN A 193 13.03 -14.76 -4.33
C ASN A 193 14.35 -13.98 -4.48
N GLY A 194 14.52 -12.94 -3.66
CA GLY A 194 15.62 -11.99 -3.72
C GLY A 194 15.26 -10.68 -4.44
N ILE A 195 14.30 -10.68 -5.38
CA ILE A 195 14.02 -9.48 -6.20
C ILE A 195 13.53 -8.30 -5.36
N ILE A 196 12.58 -8.51 -4.45
CA ILE A 196 12.04 -7.41 -3.64
C ILE A 196 13.12 -6.88 -2.70
N GLY A 197 13.92 -7.77 -2.08
CA GLY A 197 15.06 -7.37 -1.26
C GLY A 197 16.08 -6.52 -2.03
N SER A 198 16.43 -6.95 -3.25
CA SER A 198 17.35 -6.22 -4.13
C SER A 198 16.78 -4.88 -4.60
N LEU A 199 15.47 -4.80 -4.90
CA LEU A 199 14.81 -3.54 -5.23
C LEU A 199 14.86 -2.56 -4.06
N ILE A 200 14.59 -3.03 -2.83
CA ILE A 200 14.71 -2.20 -1.62
C ILE A 200 16.14 -1.64 -1.51
N SER A 201 17.16 -2.49 -1.64
CA SER A 201 18.56 -2.08 -1.58
C SER A 201 18.96 -1.12 -2.70
N ALA A 202 18.45 -1.31 -3.92
CA ALA A 202 18.75 -0.43 -5.05
C ALA A 202 18.18 0.99 -4.87
N PHE A 203 17.08 1.13 -4.11
CA PHE A 203 16.42 2.41 -3.83
C PHE A 203 16.87 3.08 -2.51
N MET A 204 17.72 2.41 -1.72
CA MET A 204 18.40 3.01 -0.56
C MET A 204 19.56 3.90 -1.00
#